data_AF-A0A3D9Q1X5-F1
#
_entry.id   AF-A0A3D9Q1X5-F1
#
_cell.length_a   1.000
_cell.length_b   1.000
_cell.length_c   1.000
_cell.angle_alpha   90.00
_cell.angle_beta   90.00
_cell.angle_gamma   90.00
#
_symmetry.space_group_name_H-M   'P 1'
#
loop_
_entity.id
_entity.type
_entity.pdbx_description
1 polymer ?
#
loop_
_entity_poly.entity_id
_entity_poly.type
_entity_poly.pdbx_seq_one_letter_code
_entity_poly.pdbx_strand_id
1 'polypeptide(L)' 'MDRWQLVCGENRIMNEFVQEYIVEHFGADPVDPVLAQSEALTAFWRVQGFTFNESDEDNDFIIPDHIQAAMK' A
#
# COMPACT_ATOMS: atom_id res chain seq x y z
N MET A 1 8.06 -20.58 13.82
CA MET A 1 8.11 -20.00 12.46
C MET A 1 9.12 -18.88 12.50
N ASP A 2 10.11 -18.90 11.61
CA ASP A 2 11.11 -17.84 11.53
C ASP A 2 10.48 -16.56 10.97
N ARG A 3 10.87 -15.41 11.53
CA ARG A 3 10.34 -14.08 11.17
C ARG A 3 10.46 -13.78 9.67
N TRP A 4 11.50 -14.31 9.01
CA TRP A 4 11.70 -14.19 7.57
C TRP A 4 10.67 -14.96 6.75
N GLN A 5 10.21 -16.12 7.21
CA GLN A 5 9.20 -16.91 6.50
C GLN A 5 7.84 -16.22 6.51
N LEU A 6 7.51 -15.52 7.59
CA LEU A 6 6.29 -14.72 7.71
C LEU A 6 6.30 -13.55 6.71
N VAL A 7 7.39 -12.79 6.68
CA VAL A 7 7.58 -11.65 5.75
C VAL A 7 7.55 -12.09 4.30
N CYS A 8 8.14 -13.24 3.95
CA CYS A 8 8.05 -13.79 2.59
C CYS A 8 6.62 -14.18 2.20
N GLY A 9 5.82 -14.70 3.14
CA GLY A 9 4.42 -15.07 2.90
C GLY A 9 3.54 -13.85 2.66
N GLU A 10 3.67 -12.82 3.49
CA GLU A 10 2.93 -11.56 3.35
C GLU A 10 3.31 -10.82 2.06
N ASN A 11 4.61 -10.78 1.73
CA ASN A 11 5.08 -10.19 0.47
C ASN A 11 4.51 -10.90 -0.76
N ARG A 12 4.35 -12.22 -0.70
CA ARG A 12 3.80 -12.98 -1.82
C ARG A 12 2.32 -12.64 -2.05
N ILE A 13 1.53 -12.60 -0.98
CA ILE A 13 0.09 -12.27 -1.06
C ILE A 13 -0.11 -10.86 -1.61
N MET A 14 0.68 -9.90 -1.12
CA MET A 14 0.64 -8.53 -1.62
C MET A 14 1.02 -8.45 -3.11
N ASN A 15 2.11 -9.13 -3.51
CA ASN A 15 2.54 -9.11 -4.91
C ASN A 15 1.50 -9.76 -5.85
N GLU A 16 0.90 -10.88 -5.47
CA GLU A 16 -0.14 -11.54 -6.26
C GLU A 16 -1.36 -10.62 -6.42
N PHE A 17 -1.84 -10.00 -5.33
CA PHE A 17 -2.95 -9.04 -5.40
C PHE A 17 -2.63 -7.85 -6.30
N VAL A 18 -1.45 -7.24 -6.13
CA VAL A 18 -1.05 -6.04 -6.88
C VAL A 18 -0.98 -6.34 -8.38
N GLN A 19 -0.41 -7.48 -8.77
CA GLN A 19 -0.30 -7.87 -10.17
C GLN A 19 -1.68 -8.09 -10.80
N GLU A 20 -2.55 -8.85 -10.15
CA GLU A 20 -3.90 -9.11 -10.66
C GLU A 20 -4.72 -7.81 -10.76
N TYR A 21 -4.63 -6.92 -9.76
CA TYR A 21 -5.30 -5.61 -9.80
C TYR A 21 -4.82 -4.76 -10.97
N ILE A 22 -3.50 -4.67 -11.19
CA ILE A 22 -2.93 -3.91 -12.31
C ILE A 22 -3.42 -4.47 -13.64
N VAL A 23 -3.38 -5.79 -13.82
CA VAL A 23 -3.83 -6.44 -15.05
C VAL A 23 -5.32 -6.22 -15.30
N GLU A 24 -6.15 -6.32 -14.26
CA GLU A 24 -7.61 -6.15 -14.35
C GLU A 24 -8.01 -4.70 -14.67
N HIS A 25 -7.36 -3.72 -14.04
CA HIS A 25 -7.77 -2.31 -14.12
C HIS A 25 -7.01 -1.49 -15.18
N PHE A 26 -5.72 -1.81 -15.42
CA PHE A 26 -4.85 -1.05 -16.32
C PHE A 26 -4.35 -1.86 -17.52
N GLY A 27 -4.55 -3.18 -17.51
CA GLY A 27 -4.04 -4.10 -18.51
C GLY A 27 -2.62 -4.58 -18.21
N ALA A 28 -2.14 -5.56 -18.99
CA ALA A 28 -0.83 -6.18 -18.80
C ALA A 28 0.37 -5.24 -19.02
N ASP A 29 0.16 -4.11 -19.70
CA ASP A 29 1.17 -3.08 -19.95
C ASP A 29 0.55 -1.68 -19.69
N PRO A 30 0.53 -1.24 -18.42
CA PRO A 30 -0.08 0.03 -18.05
C PRO A 30 0.69 1.21 -18.63
N VAL A 31 -0.04 2.18 -19.20
CA VAL A 31 0.55 3.42 -19.75
C VAL A 31 1.27 4.22 -18.66
N ASP A 32 0.75 4.19 -17.43
CA ASP A 32 1.39 4.74 -16.24
C ASP A 32 1.58 3.64 -15.18
N PRO A 33 2.75 2.97 -15.17
CA PRO A 33 3.05 1.91 -14.21
C PRO A 33 3.09 2.40 -12.76
N VAL A 34 3.45 3.67 -12.54
CA VAL A 34 3.57 4.24 -11.18
C VAL A 34 2.19 4.44 -10.58
N LEU A 35 1.26 4.99 -11.37
CA LEU A 35 -0.14 5.14 -10.95
C LEU A 35 -0.81 3.77 -10.76
N ALA A 36 -0.60 2.83 -11.69
CA ALA A 36 -1.18 1.50 -11.56
C ALA A 36 -0.72 0.79 -10.28
N GLN A 37 0.56 0.92 -9.94
CA GLN A 37 1.13 0.33 -8.73
C GLN A 37 0.66 1.02 -7.45
N SER A 38 0.54 2.36 -7.44
CA SER A 38 0.04 3.08 -6.28
C SER A 38 -1.42 2.73 -5.98
N GLU A 39 -2.29 2.72 -7.00
CA GLU A 39 -3.70 2.34 -6.83
C GLU A 39 -3.87 0.88 -6.38
N ALA A 40 -3.09 -0.04 -6.95
CA ALA A 40 -3.13 -1.44 -6.56
C ALA A 40 -2.73 -1.66 -5.08
N LEU A 41 -1.70 -0.94 -4.62
CA LEU A 41 -1.29 -0.96 -3.21
C LEU A 41 -2.37 -0.34 -2.31
N THR A 42 -2.93 0.80 -2.69
CA THR A 42 -4.03 1.44 -1.96
C THR A 42 -5.23 0.49 -1.84
N ALA A 43 -5.59 -0.20 -2.93
CA ALA A 43 -6.66 -1.19 -2.93
C ALA A 43 -6.37 -2.37 -2.01
N PHE A 44 -5.15 -2.91 -2.03
CA PHE A 44 -4.73 -4.00 -1.14
C PHE A 44 -4.91 -3.61 0.33
N TRP A 45 -4.42 -2.44 0.71
CA TRP A 45 -4.52 -1.94 2.08
C TRP A 45 -5.98 -1.63 2.49
N ARG A 46 -6.83 -1.15 1.57
CA ARG A 46 -8.28 -1.02 1.80
C ARG A 46 -8.95 -2.36 2.11
N VAL A 47 -8.58 -3.43 1.39
CA VAL A 47 -9.06 -4.81 1.66
C VAL A 47 -8.60 -5.30 3.03
N GLN A 48 -7.41 -4.90 3.48
CA GLN A 48 -6.89 -5.19 4.83
C GLN A 48 -7.53 -4.32 5.93
N GLY A 49 -8.45 -3.41 5.58
CA GLY A 49 -9.17 -2.55 6.51
C GLY A 49 -8.50 -1.20 6.80
N PHE A 50 -7.47 -0.82 6.05
CA PHE A 50 -6.84 0.50 6.15
C PHE A 50 -7.54 1.50 5.23
N THR A 51 -7.92 2.65 5.78
CA THR A 51 -8.50 3.76 5.01
C THR A 51 -7.46 4.83 4.76
N PHE A 52 -7.24 5.17 3.50
CA PHE A 52 -6.48 6.36 3.10
C PHE A 52 -7.48 7.50 2.99
N ASN A 53 -7.31 8.54 3.81
CA ASN A 53 -8.16 9.72 3.72
C ASN A 53 -7.78 10.47 2.44
N GLU A 54 -8.74 10.65 1.54
CA GLU A 54 -8.57 11.40 0.29
C GLU A 54 -8.35 12.92 0.52
N SER A 55 -8.39 13.37 1.78
CA SER A 55 -8.15 14.75 2.18
C SER A 55 -6.66 15.13 2.30
N ASP A 56 -5.72 14.20 2.11
CA ASP A 56 -4.29 14.50 2.08
C ASP A 56 -3.85 14.96 0.68
N GLU A 57 -4.49 16.01 0.16
CA GLU A 57 -3.85 16.89 -0.83
C GLU A 57 -2.66 17.66 -0.21
N ASP A 58 -2.54 17.63 1.13
CA ASP A 58 -1.34 18.06 1.84
C ASP A 58 -0.44 16.86 2.16
N ASN A 59 0.84 17.03 1.85
CA ASN A 59 1.92 16.09 2.11
C ASN A 59 2.19 15.92 3.61
N ASP A 60 1.23 15.44 4.39
CA ASP A 60 1.43 15.21 5.81
C ASP A 60 2.07 13.84 6.03
N PHE A 61 3.40 13.89 6.08
CA PHE A 61 4.27 12.86 6.59
C PHE A 61 3.62 12.19 7.82
N ILE A 62 3.39 10.87 7.75
CA ILE A 62 2.82 10.12 8.86
C ILE A 62 3.82 10.12 10.02
N ILE A 63 3.65 11.04 10.98
CA ILE A 63 4.44 11.09 12.21
C ILE A 63 3.68 10.29 13.29
N PRO A 64 4.26 9.19 13.81
CA PRO A 64 3.65 8.43 14.90
C PRO A 64 3.40 9.28 16.16
N ASP A 65 2.28 9.04 16.85
CA ASP A 65 1.83 9.81 18.03
C ASP A 65 2.86 9.95 19.15
N HIS A 66 3.74 8.95 19.32
CA HIS A 66 4.79 8.97 20.35
C HIS A 66 5.91 9.98 20.05
N ILE A 67 6.07 10.39 18.80
CA ILE A 67 6.99 11.46 18.39
C ILE A 67 6.33 12.82 18.59
N GLN A 68 5.02 12.95 18.31
CA GLN A 68 4.27 14.19 18.56
C GLN A 68 4.23 14.57 20.05
N ALA A 69 4.16 13.58 20.94
CA ALA A 69 4.18 13.80 22.38
C ALA A 69 5.52 14.35 22.93
N ALA A 70 6.62 14.15 22.20
CA ALA A 70 7.96 14.59 22.60
C ALA A 70 8.31 16.02 22.13
N MET A 71 7.44 16.65 21.32
CA MET A 71 7.64 18.00 20.77
C MET A 71 6.85 19.10 21.52
N LYS A 72 6.19 18.76 22.63
CA LYS A 72 5.61 19.72 23.59
C LYS A 72 6.55 19.94 24.77
#